data_AF-A0AB37XP21-F1
#
_entry.id   AF-A0AB37XP21-F1
#
_cell.length_a   1.000
_cell.length_b   1.000
_cell.length_c   1.000
_cell.angle_alpha   90.00
_cell.angle_beta   90.00
_cell.angle_gamma   90.00
#
_symmetry.space_group_name_H-M   'P 1'
#
loop_
_entity.id
_entity.type
_entity.pdbx_description
1 polymer ?
#
loop_
_entity_poly.entity_id
_entity_poly.type
_entity_poly.pdbx_seq_one_letter_code
_entity_poly.pdbx_strand_id
1 'polypeptide(L)' 'TLADTLTEMQQDLQSSISYAGGKDLDSLRKVDYVIVRNSIFNGDRD' A
#
# COMPACT_ATOMS: atom_id res chain seq x y z
N THR A 1 14.54 0.15 -14.40
CA THR A 1 13.85 0.55 -15.64
C THR A 1 12.40 0.86 -15.34
N LEU A 2 11.63 1.49 -16.24
CA LEU A 2 10.19 1.73 -16.02
C LEU A 2 9.41 0.43 -15.72
N ALA A 3 9.81 -0.68 -16.34
CA ALA A 3 9.21 -1.99 -16.08
C ALA A 3 9.46 -2.47 -14.64
N ASP A 4 10.64 -2.20 -14.09
CA ASP A 4 10.98 -2.57 -12.71
C ASP A 4 10.13 -1.75 -11.71
N THR A 5 9.99 -0.44 -11.94
CA THR A 5 9.12 0.43 -11.13
C THR A 5 7.66 -0.01 -11.17
N LEU A 6 7.13 -0.38 -12.34
CA LEU A 6 5.76 -0.89 -12.46
C LEU A 6 5.57 -2.24 -11.76
N THR A 7 6.61 -3.08 -11.75
CA THR A 7 6.61 -4.36 -11.05
C THR A 7 6.63 -4.16 -9.54
N GLU A 8 7.46 -3.25 -9.04
CA GLU A 8 7.52 -2.86 -7.62
C GLU A 8 6.18 -2.31 -7.14
N MET A 9 5.58 -1.37 -7.90
CA MET A 9 4.25 -0.84 -7.58
C MET A 9 3.17 -1.94 -7.52
N GLN A 10 3.25 -2.95 -8.39
CA GLN A 10 2.33 -4.07 -8.36
C GLN A 10 2.51 -4.93 -7.10
N GLN A 11 3.75 -5.17 -6.70
CA GLN A 11 4.08 -5.95 -5.50
C GLN A 11 3.60 -5.23 -4.23
N ASP A 12 3.81 -3.92 -4.13
CA ASP A 12 3.34 -3.09 -3.01
C ASP A 12 1.81 -3.02 -2.93
N LEU A 13 1.14 -2.97 -4.08
CA LEU A 13 -0.31 -3.00 -4.13
C LEU A 13 -0.87 -4.35 -3.68
N GLN A 14 -0.23 -5.45 -4.10
CA GLN A 14 -0.64 -6.79 -3.69
C GLN A 14 -0.39 -7.06 -2.20
N SER A 15 0.71 -6.55 -1.64
CA SER A 15 0.95 -6.62 -0.20
C SER A 15 -0.11 -5.84 0.59
N SER A 16 -0.51 -4.66 0.09
CA SER A 16 -1.60 -3.86 0.66
C SER A 16 -2.95 -4.59 0.65
N ILE A 17 -3.30 -5.28 -0.44
CA ILE A 17 -4.51 -6.13 -0.54
C ILE A 17 -4.46 -7.27 0.49
N SER A 18 -3.28 -7.86 0.70
CA SER A 18 -3.06 -8.92 1.70
C SER A 18 -3.25 -8.39 3.12
N TYR A 19 -2.72 -7.20 3.46
CA TYR A 19 -2.96 -6.55 4.75
C TYR A 19 -4.45 -6.25 5.00
N ALA A 20 -5.20 -5.93 3.94
CA ALA A 20 -6.65 -5.78 4.00
C ALA A 20 -7.41 -7.12 4.14
N GLY A 21 -6.72 -8.26 4.13
CA GLY A 21 -7.30 -9.60 4.26
C GLY A 21 -8.04 -10.08 2.99
N GLY A 22 -7.75 -9.48 1.82
CA GLY A 22 -8.45 -9.75 0.57
C GLY A 22 -7.57 -10.39 -0.51
N LYS A 23 -8.17 -10.59 -1.69
CA LYS A 23 -7.48 -11.05 -2.91
C LYS A 23 -7.73 -10.15 -4.12
N ASP A 24 -8.54 -9.11 -3.95
CA ASP A 24 -8.94 -8.16 -4.99
C ASP A 24 -8.87 -6.72 -4.48
N LEU A 25 -9.00 -5.76 -5.39
CA LEU A 25 -8.95 -4.33 -5.06
C LEU A 25 -10.13 -3.86 -4.21
N ASP A 26 -11.22 -4.62 -4.19
CA ASP A 26 -12.44 -4.24 -3.48
C ASP A 26 -12.29 -4.42 -1.96
N SER A 27 -11.34 -5.26 -1.52
CA SER A 27 -10.98 -5.40 -0.10
C SER A 27 -10.44 -4.11 0.52
N LEU A 28 -9.73 -3.29 -0.26
CA LEU A 28 -9.14 -2.02 0.21
C LEU A 28 -10.20 -0.98 0.59
N ARG A 29 -11.44 -1.14 0.14
CA ARG A 29 -12.54 -0.20 0.43
C ARG A 29 -13.24 -0.45 1.75
N LYS A 30 -13.01 -1.62 2.37
CA LYS A 30 -13.74 -2.10 3.54
C LYS A 30 -12.92 -2.05 4.83
N VAL A 31 -11.65 -1.64 4.74
CA VAL A 31 -10.76 -1.59 5.90
C VAL A 31 -10.99 -0.34 6.73
N ASP A 32 -10.84 -0.50 8.04
CA ASP A 32 -10.85 0.63 8.98
C ASP A 32 -9.56 1.44 8.84
N TYR A 33 -9.68 2.77 8.99
CA TYR A 33 -8.56 3.68 8.98
C TYR A 33 -8.56 4.57 10.23
N VAL A 34 -7.38 5.03 10.62
CA VAL A 34 -7.20 5.96 11.75
C VAL A 34 -6.49 7.20 11.27
N ILE A 35 -6.98 8.38 11.68
CA ILE A 35 -6.33 9.65 11.41
C ILE A 35 -5.24 9.86 12.47
N VAL A 36 -3.99 9.88 12.03
CA VAL A 36 -2.84 10.12 12.91
C VAL A 36 -2.51 11.62 12.94
N ARG A 37 -2.22 12.15 14.13
CA ARG A 37 -1.88 13.57 14.34
C ARG A 37 -0.47 13.95 13.86
N ASN A 38 0.33 12.95 13.47
CA ASN A 38 1.69 13.08 12.97
C ASN A 38 1.76 12.38 11.62
N SER A 39 2.48 12.97 10.66
CA SER A 39 2.71 12.33 9.36
C SER A 39 3.50 11.04 9.55
N ILE A 40 2.94 9.92 9.08
CA ILE A 40 3.67 8.65 9.01
C ILE A 40 4.65 8.79 7.84
N PHE A 41 5.93 8.97 8.16
CA PHE A 41 7.02 9.01 7.18
C PHE A 41 7.65 7.63 7.09
N ASN A 42 7.49 6.96 5.94
CA ASN A 42 8.12 5.68 5.64
C ASN A 42 9.53 5.91 5.05
N GLY A 43 10.47 6.36 5.89
CA GLY A 43 11.91 6.23 5.64
C GLY A 43 12.54 7.03 4.50
N ASP A 44 11.79 7.73 3.64
CA ASP A 44 12.35 8.54 2.56
C ASP A 44 12.88 9.89 3.11
N ARG A 45 14.03 9.82 3.77
CA ARG A 45 14.93 10.95 4.00
C ARG A 45 16.13 10.72 3.08
N ASP A 46 16.21 11.52 2.02
CA ASP A 46 17.52 11.94 1.52
C ASP A 46 18.30 12.66 2.63
#